data_AF-A0A954SWY8-F1
#
_entry.id   AF-A0A954SWY8-F1
#
_cell.length_a   1.000
_cell.length_b   1.000
_cell.length_c   1.000
_cell.angle_alpha   90.00
_cell.angle_beta   90.00
_cell.angle_gamma   90.00
#
_symmetry.space_group_name_H-M   'P 1'
#
loop_
_entity.id
_entity.type
_entity.pdbx_description
1 polymer ?
#
loop_
_entity_poly.entity_id
_entity_poly.type
_entity_poly.pdbx_seq_one_letter_code
_entity_poly.pdbx_strand_id
1 'polypeptide(L)' 'MAYFDMPDDDSSDFDKMREMFGPGQIDQEIRQAILCCWMGLPNEKRHFDELERQIRRLVERALSDRREDHDEFRGDSHD' A
#
# COMPACT_ATOMS: atom_id res chain seq x y z
N MET A 1 15.88 -42.80 2.28
CA MET A 1 15.16 -41.56 1.93
C MET A 1 15.39 -40.59 3.06
N ALA A 2 16.24 -39.57 2.86
CA ALA A 2 16.34 -38.48 3.81
C ALA A 2 15.12 -37.59 3.57
N TYR A 3 14.22 -37.54 4.54
CA TYR A 3 13.15 -36.54 4.56
C TYR A 3 13.81 -35.18 4.75
N PHE A 4 13.67 -34.33 3.74
CA PHE A 4 14.05 -32.93 3.79
C PHE A 4 13.13 -32.27 4.82
N ASP A 5 13.67 -31.97 5.99
CA ASP A 5 12.99 -31.16 7.02
C ASP A 5 12.92 -29.74 6.47
N MET A 6 11.79 -29.37 5.87
CA MET A 6 11.48 -27.97 5.58
C MET A 6 10.97 -27.36 6.89
N PRO A 7 11.65 -26.38 7.49
CA PRO A 7 11.04 -25.60 8.54
C PRO A 7 9.90 -24.78 7.93
N ASP A 8 8.67 -25.11 8.33
CA ASP A 8 7.52 -24.20 8.32
C ASP A 8 7.94 -22.94 9.11
N ASP A 9 8.37 -21.90 8.41
CA ASP A 9 8.69 -20.61 9.04
C ASP A 9 8.07 -19.45 8.28
N ASP A 10 6.74 -19.45 8.23
CA ASP A 10 5.93 -18.29 7.82
C ASP A 10 6.33 -17.02 8.59
N SER A 11 6.86 -17.16 9.83
CA SER A 11 7.23 -16.02 10.66
C SER A 11 8.46 -15.27 10.14
N SER A 12 9.45 -15.98 9.59
CA SER A 12 10.62 -15.37 8.94
C SER A 12 10.24 -14.55 7.70
N ASP A 13 9.21 -14.98 6.97
CA ASP A 13 8.79 -14.28 5.75
C ASP A 13 7.98 -13.02 6.07
N PHE A 14 7.15 -13.02 7.12
CA PHE A 14 6.51 -11.79 7.60
C PHE A 14 7.52 -10.76 8.12
N ASP A 15 8.55 -11.18 8.87
CA ASP A 15 9.58 -10.26 9.34
C ASP A 15 10.43 -9.70 8.19
N LYS A 16 10.78 -10.53 7.18
CA LYS A 16 11.41 -10.05 5.94
C LYS A 16 10.53 -9.06 5.20
N MET A 17 9.22 -9.32 5.09
CA MET A 17 8.28 -8.38 4.48
C MET A 17 8.21 -7.07 5.26
N ARG A 18 8.25 -7.10 6.59
CA ARG A 18 8.26 -5.89 7.41
C ARG A 18 9.56 -5.09 7.27
N GLU A 19 10.70 -5.75 7.11
CA GLU A 19 11.96 -5.09 6.76
C GLU A 19 11.93 -4.50 5.36
N MET A 20 11.43 -5.25 4.37
CA MET A 20 11.35 -4.81 2.97
C MET A 20 10.35 -3.66 2.78
N PHE A 21 9.18 -3.73 3.43
CA PHE A 21 8.11 -2.72 3.35
C PHE A 21 8.06 -1.85 4.60
N GLY A 22 9.21 -1.66 5.24
CA GLY A 22 9.35 -0.75 6.36
C GLY A 22 9.05 0.70 5.97
N PRO A 23 8.79 1.58 6.95
CA PRO A 23 8.36 2.96 6.70
C PRO A 23 9.35 3.77 5.84
N GLY A 24 10.64 3.43 5.86
CA GLY A 24 11.64 4.07 4.99
C GLY A 24 11.48 3.71 3.51
N GLN A 25 11.22 2.45 3.17
CA GLN A 25 10.97 2.03 1.80
C GLN A 25 9.64 2.61 1.29
N ILE A 26 8.61 2.59 2.13
CA ILE A 26 7.30 3.16 1.81
C ILE A 26 7.39 4.68 1.58
N ASP A 27 8.22 5.42 2.33
CA ASP A 27 8.46 6.86 2.07
C ASP A 27 8.97 7.08 0.65
N GLN A 28 9.95 6.28 0.23
CA GLN A 28 10.51 6.38 -1.13
C GLN A 28 9.45 6.06 -2.19
N GLU A 29 8.64 5.04 -1.98
CA GLU A 29 7.54 4.68 -2.89
C GLU A 29 6.48 5.78 -2.97
N ILE A 30 6.12 6.42 -1.85
CA ILE A 30 5.22 7.57 -1.83
C ILE A 30 5.80 8.73 -2.64
N ARG A 31 7.10 9.04 -2.48
CA ARG A 31 7.77 10.09 -3.29
C ARG A 31 7.72 9.78 -4.78
N GLN A 32 7.97 8.52 -5.17
CA GLN A 32 7.87 8.11 -6.57
C GLN A 32 6.44 8.22 -7.09
N ALA A 33 5.44 7.83 -6.29
CA ALA A 33 4.03 7.96 -6.66
C ALA A 33 3.63 9.43 -6.89
N ILE A 34 4.11 10.35 -6.05
CA ILE A 34 3.88 11.80 -6.21
C ILE A 34 4.50 12.31 -7.52
N LEU A 35 5.74 11.91 -7.82
CA LEU A 35 6.41 12.27 -9.08
C LEU A 35 5.66 11.74 -10.31
N CYS A 36 5.22 10.48 -10.27
CA CYS A 36 4.41 9.89 -11.33
C CYS A 36 3.08 10.65 -11.51
N CYS A 37 2.42 11.04 -10.41
CA CYS A 37 1.21 11.85 -10.47
C CYS A 37 1.47 13.20 -11.16
N TRP A 38 2.55 13.88 -10.80
CA TRP A 38 2.95 15.14 -11.45
C TRP A 38 3.18 15.02 -12.95
N MET A 39 3.86 13.95 -13.38
CA MET A 39 4.10 13.69 -14.80
C MET A 39 2.81 13.35 -15.56
N GLY A 40 1.86 12.69 -14.91
CA GLY A 40 0.55 12.35 -15.47
C GLY A 40 -0.41 13.54 -15.59
N LEU A 41 -0.17 14.66 -14.89
CA LEU A 41 -1.02 15.84 -15.00
C LEU A 41 -0.86 16.53 -16.36
N PRO A 42 -1.97 16.99 -16.98
CA PRO A 42 -1.90 17.83 -18.17
C PRO A 42 -1.22 19.16 -17.83
N ASN A 43 -0.46 19.71 -18.78
CA ASN A 43 0.38 20.89 -18.55
C ASN A 43 -0.37 22.09 -17.94
N GLU A 44 -1.62 22.31 -18.37
CA GLU A 44 -2.49 23.39 -17.87
C GLU A 44 -2.87 23.25 -16.39
N LYS A 45 -2.84 22.03 -15.86
CA LYS A 45 -3.18 21.70 -14.47
C LYS A 45 -1.97 21.27 -13.65
N ARG A 46 -0.76 21.39 -14.20
CA ARG A 46 0.48 20.98 -13.53
C ARG A 46 0.95 22.08 -12.57
N HIS A 47 0.21 22.22 -11.47
CA HIS A 47 0.53 23.09 -10.34
C HIS A 47 0.32 22.34 -9.02
N PHE A 48 0.94 22.84 -7.94
CA PHE A 48 0.98 22.15 -6.66
C PHE A 48 -0.41 21.87 -6.07
N ASP A 49 -1.35 22.80 -6.17
CA ASP A 49 -2.71 22.61 -5.63
C ASP A 49 -3.45 21.44 -6.30
N GLU A 50 -3.28 21.25 -7.62
CA GLU A 50 -3.88 20.11 -8.32
C GLU A 50 -3.22 18.81 -7.89
N LEU A 51 -1.89 18.80 -7.83
CA LEU A 51 -1.13 17.63 -7.39
C LEU A 51 -1.56 17.19 -5.99
N GLU A 52 -1.63 18.13 -5.04
CA GLU A 52 -2.06 17.86 -3.68
C GLU A 52 -3.49 17.30 -3.65
N ARG A 53 -4.41 17.91 -4.40
CA ARG A 53 -5.80 17.44 -4.49
C ARG A 53 -5.88 16.01 -5.01
N GLN A 54 -5.14 15.67 -6.06
CA GLN A 54 -5.15 14.31 -6.63
C GLN A 54 -4.55 13.29 -5.66
N ILE A 55 -3.41 13.60 -5.04
CA ILE A 55 -2.75 12.69 -4.09
C ILE A 55 -3.64 12.45 -2.86
N ARG A 56 -4.23 13.50 -2.27
CA ARG A 56 -5.16 13.36 -1.15
C ARG A 56 -6.33 12.44 -1.50
N ARG A 57 -6.96 12.67 -2.66
CA ARG A 57 -8.07 11.83 -3.14
C ARG A 57 -7.67 10.36 -3.29
N LEU A 58 -6.48 10.08 -3.81
CA LEU A 58 -5.98 8.72 -4.00
C LEU A 58 -5.73 8.02 -2.66
N VAL A 59 -5.09 8.72 -1.72
CA VAL A 59 -4.80 8.20 -0.38
C VAL A 59 -6.10 7.99 0.41
N GLU A 60 -7.01 8.97 0.38
CA GLU A 60 -8.33 8.85 1.02
C GLU A 60 -9.09 7.64 0.50
N ARG A 61 -9.15 7.45 -0.83
CA ARG A 61 -9.79 6.28 -1.42
C ARG A 61 -9.11 4.98 -0.97
N ALA A 62 -7.78 4.88 -1.06
CA ALA A 62 -7.06 3.67 -0.64
C ALA A 62 -7.27 3.33 0.85
N LEU A 63 -7.41 4.35 1.71
CA LEU A 63 -7.72 4.15 3.11
C LEU A 63 -9.17 3.74 3.34
N SER A 64 -10.13 4.29 2.59
CA SER A 64 -11.54 3.90 2.65
C SER A 64 -11.73 2.45 2.19
N ASP A 65 -11.15 2.07 1.06
CA ASP A 65 -11.25 0.70 0.52
C ASP A 65 -10.77 -0.33 1.58
N ARG A 66 -9.68 -0.04 2.30
CA ARG A 66 -9.19 -0.91 3.38
C ARG A 66 -10.09 -0.97 4.63
N ARG A 67 -10.88 0.08 4.88
CA ARG A 67 -11.86 0.08 5.98
C ARG A 67 -13.08 -0.75 5.60
N GLU A 68 -13.54 -0.59 4.36
CA GLU A 68 -14.67 -1.36 3.82
C GLU A 68 -14.35 -2.86 3.82
N ASP A 69 -13.15 -3.26 3.34
CA ASP A 69 -12.69 -4.65 3.41
C ASP A 69 -12.66 -5.21 4.85
N HIS A 70 -12.23 -4.40 5.82
CA HIS A 70 -12.19 -4.80 7.22
C HIS A 70 -13.59 -4.95 7.83
N ASP A 71 -14.53 -4.11 7.45
CA ASP A 71 -15.91 -4.15 7.94
C ASP A 71 -16.71 -5.29 7.27
N GLU A 72 -16.47 -5.59 5.99
CA GLU A 72 -17.06 -6.72 5.27
C GLU A 72 -16.61 -8.06 5.88
N PHE A 73 -15.33 -8.20 6.23
CA PHE A 73 -14.80 -9.39 6.90
C PHE A 73 -15.41 -9.62 8.31
N ARG A 74 -15.90 -8.56 8.95
CA ARG A 74 -16.58 -8.61 10.25
C ARG A 74 -18.08 -8.92 10.12
N GLY A 75 -18.69 -8.58 8.99
CA GLY A 75 -20.10 -8.80 8.70
C GLY A 75 -20.46 -10.25 8.33
N ASP A 76 -19.55 -10.99 7.70
CA ASP A 76 -19.75 -12.37 7.25
C ASP A 76 -19.59 -13.43 8.39
N SER A 77 -19.26 -12.98 9.61
CA SER A 77 -19.09 -13.86 10.78
C SER A 77 -20.41 -14.18 11.51
N HIS A 78 -21.57 -13.87 10.91
CA HIS A 78 -22.89 -14.05 11.52
C HIS A 78 -23.92 -14.57 10.50
N ASP A 79 -23.74 -15.79 10.01
CA ASP A 79 -24.83 -16.69 9.59
C ASP A 79 -24.45 -18.16 9.90
#